data_AF-C4YHH7-F1
#
_entry.id   AF-C4YHH7-F1
#
_cell.length_a   1.000
_cell.length_b   1.000
_cell.length_c   1.000
_cell.angle_alpha   90.00
_cell.angle_beta   90.00
_cell.angle_gamma   90.00
#
_symmetry.space_group_name_H-M   'P 1'
#
loop_
_entity.id
_entity.type
_entity.pdbx_description
1 polymer ?
#
loop_
_entity_poly.entity_id
_entity_poly.type
_entity_poly.pdbx_seq_one_letter_code
_entity_poly.pdbx_strand_id
1 'polypeptide(L)'
;MAVLCGICQVEQSKYKCPKCSIAYCSLTCYKSEIHTHDYLPTVTDTTSQPPQQQQQTTTTTPGDDRFSKLLQDDQIKYLLNQPSLQFHLLSIIKILIDPTFTPKNSNIEQKLDIANLKLNDLRIGGIEQNELVEEFVQRCLELMN
;
A
#
# COMPACT_ATOMS: atom_id res chain seq x y z
N MET A 1 -27.02 13.01 -17.95
CA MET A 1 -26.61 13.23 -16.54
C MET A 1 -25.32 14.04 -16.57
N ALA A 2 -25.31 15.21 -15.94
CA ALA A 2 -24.11 16.03 -15.86
C ALA A 2 -23.18 15.45 -14.78
N VAL A 3 -21.93 15.17 -15.13
CA VAL A 3 -20.95 14.64 -14.17
C VAL A 3 -20.22 15.81 -13.53
N LEU A 4 -20.24 15.88 -12.19
CA LEU A 4 -19.59 16.95 -11.43
C LEU A 4 -18.07 16.80 -11.49
N CYS A 5 -17.38 17.92 -11.30
CA CYS A 5 -15.93 17.96 -11.20
C CYS A 5 -15.46 17.06 -10.06
N GLY A 6 -14.68 16.01 -10.33
CA GLY A 6 -14.12 15.13 -9.30
C GLY A 6 -13.06 15.79 -8.41
N ILE A 7 -12.74 17.06 -8.65
CA ILE A 7 -11.72 17.82 -7.94
C ILE A 7 -12.39 18.78 -6.94
N CYS A 8 -13.24 19.70 -7.41
CA CYS A 8 -13.95 20.62 -6.51
C CYS A 8 -15.34 20.14 -6.12
N GLN A 9 -15.97 19.23 -6.88
CA GLN A 9 -17.35 18.76 -6.71
C GLN A 9 -18.45 19.85 -6.71
N VAL A 10 -18.10 21.11 -6.96
CA VAL A 10 -19.02 22.25 -6.97
C VAL A 10 -19.66 22.45 -8.34
N GLU A 11 -18.87 22.36 -9.41
CA GLU A 11 -19.30 22.68 -10.78
C GLU A 11 -19.35 21.45 -11.67
N GLN A 12 -20.13 21.53 -12.75
CA GLN A 12 -20.16 20.47 -13.77
C GLN A 12 -18.81 20.37 -14.46
N SER A 13 -18.32 19.15 -14.64
CA SER A 13 -17.07 18.91 -15.34
C SER A 13 -17.21 19.22 -16.84
N LYS A 14 -16.17 19.83 -17.39
CA LYS A 14 -16.10 20.23 -18.80
C LYS A 14 -15.00 19.48 -19.56
N TYR A 15 -14.02 18.95 -18.84
CA TYR A 15 -12.84 18.31 -19.42
C TYR A 15 -12.48 17.04 -18.63
N LYS A 16 -11.75 16.11 -19.27
CA LYS A 16 -11.32 14.84 -18.66
C LYS A 16 -9.81 14.71 -18.72
N CYS A 17 -9.17 14.38 -17.60
CA CYS A 17 -7.73 14.23 -17.52
C CYS A 17 -7.29 12.94 -18.24
N PRO A 18 -6.32 12.98 -19.18
CA PRO A 18 -5.86 11.78 -19.89
C PRO A 18 -5.00 10.84 -19.02
N LYS A 19 -4.45 11.32 -17.90
CA LYS A 19 -3.57 10.53 -17.03
C LYS A 19 -4.31 9.73 -15.96
N CYS A 20 -5.27 10.34 -15.27
CA CYS A 20 -6.03 9.70 -14.19
C CYS A 20 -7.52 9.54 -14.50
N SER A 21 -7.98 9.94 -15.70
CA SER A 21 -9.38 9.87 -16.14
C SER A 21 -10.39 10.65 -15.29
N ILE A 22 -9.95 11.52 -14.37
CA ILE A 22 -10.86 12.36 -13.58
C ILE A 22 -11.48 13.48 -14.42
N ALA A 23 -12.78 13.72 -14.23
CA ALA A 23 -13.50 14.79 -14.90
C ALA A 23 -13.36 16.09 -14.08
N TYR A 24 -13.02 17.21 -14.70
CA TYR A 24 -12.76 18.49 -14.05
C TYR A 24 -13.46 19.67 -14.75
N CYS A 25 -13.80 20.72 -14.00
CA CYS A 25 -14.52 21.88 -14.55
C CYS A 25 -13.61 22.85 -15.33
N SER A 26 -12.38 23.09 -14.85
CA SER A 26 -11.47 24.10 -15.42
C SER A 26 -9.99 23.83 -15.10
N LEU A 27 -9.08 24.56 -15.78
CA LEU A 27 -7.64 24.37 -15.62
C LEU A 27 -7.13 24.64 -14.19
N THR A 28 -7.87 25.41 -13.39
CA THR A 28 -7.57 25.62 -11.96
C THR A 28 -7.68 24.31 -11.19
N CYS A 29 -8.74 23.53 -11.43
CA CYS A 29 -8.89 22.19 -10.86
C CYS A 29 -7.81 21.23 -11.41
N TYR A 30 -7.48 21.31 -12.71
CA TYR A 30 -6.42 20.48 -13.29
C TYR A 30 -5.04 20.69 -12.65
N LYS A 31 -4.73 21.90 -12.16
CA LYS A 31 -3.42 22.23 -11.57
C LYS A 31 -3.45 22.33 -10.03
N SER A 32 -4.57 21.94 -9.41
CA SER A 32 -4.73 21.98 -7.96
C SER A 32 -3.96 20.85 -7.28
N GLU A 33 -3.50 21.07 -6.05
CA GLU A 33 -2.75 20.06 -5.26
C GLU A 33 -3.59 18.83 -4.92
N ILE A 34 -4.92 19.02 -4.82
CA ILE A 34 -5.92 17.96 -4.66
C ILE A 34 -6.12 17.11 -5.93
N HIS A 35 -5.60 17.55 -7.09
CA HIS A 35 -5.56 16.73 -8.30
C HIS A 35 -4.33 15.82 -8.26
N THR A 36 -4.33 14.90 -7.29
CA THR A 36 -3.29 13.90 -7.17
C THR A 36 -3.51 12.84 -8.23
N HIS A 37 -2.52 12.63 -9.10
CA HIS A 37 -2.54 11.57 -10.12
C HIS A 37 -2.26 10.18 -9.54
N ASP A 38 -2.28 10.05 -8.21
CA ASP A 38 -2.17 8.79 -7.51
C ASP A 38 -3.51 8.08 -7.63
N TYR A 39 -3.53 7.08 -8.50
CA TYR A 39 -4.72 6.40 -8.94
C TYR A 39 -5.19 5.48 -7.81
N LEU A 40 -6.30 5.80 -7.14
CA LEU A 40 -7.48 4.94 -7.04
C LEU A 40 -8.67 5.75 -6.48
N PRO A 41 -9.89 5.62 -7.05
CA PRO A 41 -11.01 6.51 -6.76
C PRO A 41 -11.69 6.15 -5.44
N THR A 42 -11.36 6.87 -4.37
CA THR A 42 -12.13 6.83 -3.12
C THR A 42 -13.34 7.75 -3.29
N VAL A 43 -14.49 7.16 -3.61
CA VAL A 43 -15.79 7.81 -3.42
C VAL A 43 -16.02 8.00 -1.91
N THR A 44 -15.70 9.19 -1.39
CA THR A 44 -16.13 9.62 -0.07
C THR A 44 -17.41 10.43 -0.22
N ASP A 45 -18.57 9.77 -0.14
CA ASP A 45 -19.82 10.43 0.20
C ASP A 45 -20.04 10.26 1.71
N THR A 46 -19.99 11.38 2.42
CA THR A 46 -20.44 11.51 3.82
C THR A 46 -21.77 12.27 3.67
N THR A 47 -22.92 11.86 4.20
CA THR A 47 -23.25 11.86 5.62
C THR A 47 -24.74 11.49 5.80
N SER A 48 -25.06 10.85 6.93
CA SER A 48 -26.30 11.04 7.73
C SER A 48 -27.42 9.99 7.66
N GLN A 49 -27.33 9.09 8.65
CA GLN A 49 -28.39 8.59 9.55
C GLN A 49 -29.18 7.28 9.28
N PRO A 50 -29.51 6.53 10.36
CA PRO A 50 -30.00 5.14 10.38
C PRO A 50 -31.51 5.08 10.71
N PRO A 51 -32.16 3.92 11.07
CA PRO A 51 -31.82 2.49 10.93
C PRO A 51 -32.94 1.68 10.23
N GLN A 52 -32.63 0.56 9.58
CA GLN A 52 -33.38 -0.71 9.72
C GLN A 52 -32.80 -1.84 8.84
N GLN A 53 -32.48 -2.92 9.56
CA GLN A 53 -32.17 -4.29 9.17
C GLN A 53 -32.60 -4.75 7.76
N GLN A 54 -31.63 -5.21 6.97
CA GLN A 54 -31.50 -6.64 6.60
C GLN A 54 -30.28 -6.87 5.67
N GLN A 55 -29.21 -7.39 6.30
CA GLN A 55 -28.30 -8.44 5.82
C GLN A 55 -27.56 -8.32 4.47
N GLN A 56 -26.22 -8.30 4.62
CA GLN A 56 -25.19 -8.95 3.77
C GLN A 56 -24.91 -8.27 2.41
N THR A 57 -23.69 -7.87 2.03
CA THR A 57 -22.36 -7.97 2.63
C THR A 57 -21.48 -6.97 1.89
N THR A 58 -20.67 -6.23 2.64
CA THR A 58 -19.57 -5.39 2.17
C THR A 58 -18.52 -6.21 1.43
N THR A 59 -18.25 -5.93 0.16
CA THR A 59 -17.00 -6.34 -0.51
C THR A 59 -15.98 -5.21 -0.43
N THR A 60 -15.54 -4.93 0.79
CA THR A 60 -14.17 -4.48 1.05
C THR A 60 -13.26 -5.66 0.78
N THR A 61 -12.23 -5.46 -0.03
CA THR A 61 -11.23 -6.47 -0.38
C THR A 61 -10.71 -7.13 0.92
N PRO A 62 -10.79 -8.46 1.05
CA PRO A 62 -10.36 -9.17 2.24
C PRO A 62 -8.85 -8.97 2.39
N GLY A 63 -8.46 -8.09 3.32
CA GLY A 63 -7.16 -8.21 3.95
C GLY A 63 -7.09 -9.63 4.50
N ASP A 64 -6.08 -10.37 4.08
CA ASP A 64 -5.85 -11.72 4.55
C ASP A 64 -5.79 -11.66 6.10
N ASP A 65 -6.81 -12.22 6.76
CA ASP A 65 -7.03 -12.13 8.21
C ASP A 65 -5.79 -12.56 9.02
N ARG A 66 -4.92 -13.35 8.39
CA ARG A 66 -3.63 -13.79 8.93
C ARG A 66 -2.69 -12.64 9.31
N PHE A 67 -2.72 -11.52 8.58
CA PHE A 67 -1.83 -10.38 8.84
C PHE A 67 -2.49 -9.33 9.73
N SER A 68 -3.79 -9.45 10.03
CA SER A 68 -4.49 -8.54 10.94
C SER A 68 -3.84 -8.49 12.32
N LYS A 69 -3.40 -9.65 12.82
CA LYS A 69 -2.67 -9.77 14.09
C LYS A 69 -1.34 -9.01 14.06
N LEU A 70 -0.64 -9.08 12.92
CA LEU A 70 0.63 -8.38 12.70
C LEU A 70 0.45 -6.86 12.69
N LEU A 71 -0.59 -6.38 12.01
CA LEU A 71 -0.95 -4.95 11.92
C LEU A 71 -1.40 -4.36 13.26
N GLN A 72 -2.04 -5.18 14.10
CA GLN A 72 -2.52 -4.74 15.41
C GLN A 72 -1.45 -4.76 16.49
N ASP A 73 -0.39 -5.56 16.33
CA ASP A 73 0.65 -5.73 17.32
C ASP A 73 1.52 -4.48 17.54
N ASP A 74 1.67 -4.06 18.80
CA ASP A 74 2.40 -2.85 19.16
C ASP A 74 3.93 -3.02 19.07
N GLN A 75 4.44 -4.25 19.28
CA GLN A 75 5.86 -4.54 19.10
C GLN A 75 6.25 -4.42 17.63
N ILE A 76 5.45 -4.99 16.71
CA ILE A 76 5.67 -4.82 15.26
C ILE A 76 5.63 -3.36 14.84
N LYS A 77 4.67 -2.56 15.33
CA LYS A 77 4.63 -1.11 15.04
C LYS A 77 5.88 -0.39 15.54
N TYR A 78 6.35 -0.72 16.74
CA TYR A 78 7.57 -0.15 17.30
C TYR A 78 8.81 -0.50 16.49
N LEU A 79 8.94 -1.76 16.06
CA LEU A 79 10.03 -2.24 15.21
C LEU A 79 10.00 -1.55 13.84
N LEU A 80 8.81 -1.47 13.21
CA LEU A 80 8.62 -0.79 11.93
C LEU A 80 8.95 0.71 12.01
N ASN A 81 8.93 1.33 13.19
CA ASN A 81 9.34 2.72 13.35
C ASN A 81 10.87 2.92 13.38
N GLN A 82 11.66 1.83 13.44
CA GLN A 82 13.12 1.91 13.46
C GLN A 82 13.69 2.16 12.05
N PRO A 83 14.56 3.17 11.86
CA PRO A 83 15.03 3.59 10.53
C PRO A 83 15.91 2.54 9.83
N SER A 84 16.71 1.80 10.60
CA SER A 84 17.53 0.70 10.08
C SER A 84 16.66 -0.43 9.55
N LEU A 85 15.62 -0.83 10.30
CA LEU A 85 14.68 -1.85 9.85
C LEU A 85 13.96 -1.41 8.57
N GLN A 86 13.44 -0.18 8.54
CA GLN A 86 12.77 0.38 7.36
C GLN A 86 13.68 0.36 6.12
N PHE A 87 14.96 0.71 6.27
CA PHE A 87 15.93 0.68 5.18
C PHE A 87 16.11 -0.74 4.60
N HIS A 88 16.25 -1.73 5.47
CA HIS A 88 16.40 -3.13 5.06
C HIS A 88 15.12 -3.68 4.41
N LEU A 89 13.95 -3.43 5.01
CA LEU A 89 12.66 -3.82 4.44
C LEU A 89 12.41 -3.15 3.10
N LEU A 90 12.72 -1.85 2.96
CA LEU A 90 12.60 -1.13 1.70
C LEU A 90 13.50 -1.75 0.62
N SER A 91 14.70 -2.21 0.99
CA SER A 91 15.60 -2.90 0.05
C SER A 91 15.00 -4.20 -0.48
N ILE A 92 14.37 -5.00 0.40
CA ILE A 92 13.66 -6.23 0.02
C ILE A 92 12.45 -5.90 -0.86
N ILE A 93 11.65 -4.90 -0.48
CA ILE A 93 10.49 -4.44 -1.24
C ILE A 93 10.91 -3.97 -2.64
N LYS A 94 12.04 -3.24 -2.76
CA LYS A 94 12.58 -2.82 -4.05
C LYS A 94 12.96 -4.01 -4.93
N ILE A 95 13.53 -5.08 -4.39
CA ILE A 95 13.80 -6.31 -5.16
C ILE A 95 12.49 -6.92 -5.69
N LEU A 96 11.43 -6.92 -4.87
CA LEU A 96 10.14 -7.51 -5.23
C LEU A 96 9.34 -6.67 -6.23
N ILE A 97 9.41 -5.35 -6.14
CA ILE A 97 8.58 -4.44 -6.94
C ILE A 97 9.35 -3.88 -8.14
N ASP A 98 10.59 -3.47 -7.93
CA ASP A 98 11.33 -2.65 -8.89
C ASP A 98 11.97 -3.50 -10.01
N PRO A 99 11.66 -3.23 -11.28
CA PRO A 99 12.19 -3.99 -12.42
C PRO A 99 13.64 -3.64 -12.75
N THR A 100 14.27 -2.66 -12.08
CA THR A 100 15.69 -2.32 -12.28
C THR A 100 16.63 -3.18 -11.44
N PHE A 101 16.15 -3.68 -10.29
CA PHE A 101 16.90 -4.56 -9.40
C PHE A 101 16.83 -6.03 -9.80
N THR A 102 15.98 -6.37 -10.78
CA THR A 102 15.84 -7.73 -11.31
C THR A 102 16.01 -7.72 -12.82
N PRO A 103 16.63 -8.74 -13.44
CA PRO A 103 16.74 -8.83 -14.90
C PRO A 103 15.38 -8.58 -15.58
N LYS A 104 15.37 -7.88 -16.73
CA LYS A 104 14.17 -7.38 -17.45
C LYS A 104 13.09 -8.43 -17.79
N ASN A 105 13.32 -9.71 -17.52
CA ASN A 105 12.39 -10.81 -17.74
C ASN A 105 12.33 -11.79 -16.53
N SER A 106 12.63 -11.31 -15.32
CA SER A 106 12.63 -12.16 -14.12
C SER A 106 11.20 -12.46 -13.69
N ASN A 107 10.86 -13.74 -13.69
CA ASN A 107 9.59 -14.23 -13.16
C ASN A 107 9.51 -13.96 -11.65
N ILE A 108 8.29 -13.92 -11.13
CA ILE A 108 7.99 -13.66 -9.70
C ILE A 108 8.83 -14.56 -8.78
N GLU A 109 9.00 -15.84 -9.16
CA GLU A 109 9.81 -16.81 -8.42
C GLU A 109 11.28 -16.39 -8.28
N GLN A 110 11.88 -15.81 -9.33
CA GLN A 110 13.27 -15.34 -9.29
C GLN A 110 13.39 -14.10 -8.40
N LYS A 111 12.40 -13.20 -8.42
CA LYS A 111 12.38 -12.03 -7.53
C LYS A 111 12.26 -12.46 -6.07
N LEU A 112 11.45 -13.49 -5.80
CA LEU A 112 11.28 -14.09 -4.48
C LEU A 112 12.57 -14.77 -4.00
N ASP A 113 13.28 -15.49 -4.86
CA ASP A 113 14.57 -16.12 -4.52
C ASP A 113 15.60 -15.07 -4.08
N ILE A 114 15.77 -14.00 -4.86
CA ILE A 114 16.69 -12.91 -4.53
C ILE A 114 16.27 -12.19 -3.24
N ALA A 115 14.98 -11.96 -3.05
CA ALA A 115 14.45 -11.35 -1.82
C ALA A 115 14.69 -12.25 -0.59
N ASN A 116 14.51 -13.57 -0.73
CA ASN A 116 14.81 -14.54 0.33
C ASN A 116 16.31 -14.59 0.64
N LEU A 117 17.16 -14.57 -0.38
CA LEU A 117 18.61 -14.51 -0.19
C LEU A 117 18.98 -13.25 0.60
N LYS A 118 18.44 -12.09 0.21
CA LYS A 118 18.67 -10.83 0.93
C LYS A 118 18.14 -10.87 2.36
N LEU A 119 16.98 -11.48 2.59
CA LEU A 119 16.42 -11.63 3.93
C LEU A 119 17.30 -12.54 4.80
N ASN A 120 17.77 -13.67 4.27
CA ASN A 120 18.67 -14.56 5.00
C ASN A 120 19.99 -13.88 5.39
N ASP A 121 20.49 -13.00 4.52
CA ASP A 121 21.69 -12.20 4.76
C ASP A 121 21.55 -11.24 5.96
N LEU A 122 20.33 -10.77 6.19
CA LEU A 122 19.98 -9.82 7.26
C LEU A 122 19.60 -10.53 8.58
N ARG A 123 19.35 -11.83 8.54
CA ARG A 123 19.03 -12.64 9.72
C ARG A 123 20.29 -13.10 10.45
N ILE A 124 20.12 -13.70 11.63
CA ILE A 124 21.25 -14.16 12.43
C ILE A 124 22.13 -15.14 11.63
N GLY A 125 23.44 -14.88 11.59
CA GLY A 125 24.39 -15.68 10.83
C GLY A 125 24.57 -15.27 9.35
N GLY A 126 23.87 -14.24 8.87
CA GLY A 126 24.13 -13.60 7.58
C GLY A 126 25.23 -12.53 7.65
N ILE A 127 25.77 -12.10 6.49
CA ILE A 127 26.87 -11.12 6.45
C ILE A 127 26.43 -9.69 6.78
N GLU A 128 25.17 -9.34 6.53
CA GLU A 128 24.54 -8.07 6.89
C GLU A 128 23.56 -8.23 8.08
N GLN A 129 23.82 -9.19 8.99
CA GLN A 129 22.91 -9.47 10.10
C GLN A 129 22.51 -8.20 10.88
N ASN A 130 21.22 -8.09 11.19
CA ASN A 130 20.66 -6.98 11.93
C ASN A 130 19.71 -7.48 13.00
N GLU A 131 19.97 -7.13 14.26
CA GLU A 131 19.20 -7.58 15.42
C GLU A 131 17.72 -7.21 15.29
N LEU A 132 17.42 -6.00 14.81
CA LEU A 132 16.04 -5.53 14.62
C LEU A 132 15.31 -6.29 13.50
N VAL A 133 16.04 -6.75 12.48
CA VAL A 133 15.47 -7.59 11.42
C VAL A 133 15.11 -8.96 11.98
N GLU A 134 15.99 -9.56 12.79
CA GLU A 134 15.70 -10.86 13.40
C GLU A 134 14.54 -10.75 14.40
N GLU A 135 14.52 -9.72 15.26
CA GLU A 135 13.40 -9.48 16.19
C GLU A 135 12.08 -9.31 15.44
N PHE A 136 12.08 -8.55 14.35
CA PHE A 136 10.91 -8.38 13.49
C PHE A 136 10.46 -9.71 12.86
N VAL A 137 11.38 -10.48 12.26
CA VAL A 137 11.05 -11.76 11.62
C VAL A 137 10.53 -12.76 12.65
N GLN A 138 11.16 -12.84 13.83
CA GLN A 138 10.74 -13.73 14.90
C GLN A 138 9.32 -13.37 15.39
N ARG A 139 9.04 -12.08 15.61
CA ARG A 139 7.69 -11.63 16.01
C ARG A 139 6.66 -11.89 14.91
N CYS A 140 7.02 -11.70 13.64
CA CYS A 140 6.16 -12.05 12.52
C CYS A 140 5.81 -13.55 12.51
N LEU A 141 6.81 -14.41 12.68
CA LEU A 141 6.62 -15.86 12.72
C LEU A 141 5.76 -16.30 13.90
N GLU A 142 5.96 -15.71 15.09
CA GLU A 142 5.17 -16.01 16.28
C GLU A 142 3.68 -15.66 16.11
N LEU A 143 3.38 -14.57 15.41
CA LEU A 143 2.00 -14.13 15.17
C LEU A 143 1.30 -14.91 14.03
N MET A 144 2.07 -15.52 13.14
CA MET A 144 1.59 -16.28 11.99
C MET A 144 1.53 -17.80 12.20
N ASN A 145 2.11 -18.30 13.29
CA ASN A 145 2.11 -19.71 13.69
C ASN A 145 0.97 -20.02 14.68
#